data_AF-A0A3G6T6Y3-F1
#
_entry.id   AF-A0A3G6T6Y3-F1
#
_cell.length_a   1.000
_cell.length_b   1.000
_cell.length_c   1.000
_cell.angle_alpha   90.00
_cell.angle_beta   90.00
_cell.angle_gamma   90.00
#
_symmetry.space_group_name_H-M   'P 1'
#
loop_
_entity.id
_entity.type
_entity.pdbx_description
1 polymer ?
#
loop_
_entity_poly.entity_id
_entity_poly.type
_entity_poly.pdbx_seq_one_letter_code
_entity_poly.pdbx_strand_id
1 'polypeptide(L)'
;MGYLEPTSTQGSRTIPIFQKVLEMARGGFTLDATGLTVGETIPAGTPMVFDEATRKAKKATLTGTAPDQTSDAKGLLYTDVKIEANAPVDVVLRGTVYARRVTPTINAAHRKALPLIIFSESR
;
A
#
# COMPACT_ATOMS: atom_id res chain seq x y z
N MET A 1 -42.43 -6.36 -25.99
CA MET A 1 -42.17 -5.70 -24.69
C MET A 1 -40.98 -6.40 -24.05
N GLY A 2 -39.82 -5.76 -24.01
CA GLY A 2 -38.60 -6.31 -23.43
C GLY A 2 -37.55 -5.22 -23.38
N TYR A 3 -37.62 -4.37 -22.37
CA TYR A 3 -36.60 -3.34 -22.15
C TYR A 3 -35.44 -4.00 -21.40
N LEU A 4 -34.25 -3.91 -21.99
CA LEU A 4 -33.01 -4.24 -21.31
C LEU A 4 -32.81 -3.21 -20.20
N GLU A 5 -32.85 -3.67 -18.96
CA GLU A 5 -32.48 -2.85 -17.80
C GLU A 5 -31.01 -2.45 -17.96
N PRO A 6 -30.65 -1.15 -17.87
CA PRO A 6 -29.27 -0.77 -17.69
C PRO A 6 -28.88 -1.19 -16.27
N THR A 7 -28.35 -2.40 -16.14
CA THR A 7 -27.63 -2.80 -14.93
C THR A 7 -26.44 -1.86 -14.81
N SER A 8 -26.58 -0.83 -13.98
CA SER A 8 -25.46 -0.07 -13.46
C SER A 8 -24.59 -1.08 -12.70
N THR A 9 -23.58 -1.63 -13.38
CA THR A 9 -22.44 -2.26 -12.72
C THR A 9 -21.98 -1.20 -11.74
N GLN A 10 -22.28 -1.39 -10.44
CA GLN A 10 -21.85 -0.47 -9.40
C GLN A 10 -20.39 -0.18 -9.68
N GLY A 11 -20.11 1.04 -10.14
CA GLY A 11 -18.75 1.50 -10.30
C GLY A 11 -18.15 1.29 -8.92
N SER A 12 -17.22 0.35 -8.80
CA SER A 12 -16.39 0.24 -7.61
C SER A 12 -15.78 1.62 -7.47
N ARG A 13 -16.37 2.45 -6.60
CA ARG A 13 -15.79 3.72 -6.22
C ARG A 13 -14.60 3.30 -5.40
N THR A 14 -13.48 3.02 -6.05
CA THR A 14 -12.21 2.83 -5.39
C THR A 14 -11.95 4.14 -4.68
N ILE A 15 -12.29 4.18 -3.39
CA ILE A 15 -12.16 5.39 -2.60
C ILE A 15 -10.66 5.63 -2.53
N PRO A 16 -10.14 6.74 -3.09
CA PRO A 16 -8.72 6.98 -3.09
C PRO A 16 -8.25 7.09 -1.64
N ILE A 17 -7.28 6.26 -1.28
CA ILE A 17 -6.65 6.31 0.04
C ILE A 17 -5.64 7.46 0.12
N PHE A 18 -5.02 7.82 -1.00
CA PHE A 18 -4.12 8.96 -1.08
C PHE A 18 -4.90 10.23 -1.40
N GLN A 19 -4.78 11.23 -0.54
CA GLN A 19 -5.28 12.57 -0.79
C GLN A 19 -4.38 13.29 -1.80
N LYS A 20 -3.06 13.10 -1.68
CA LYS A 20 -2.07 13.72 -2.56
C LYS A 20 -0.84 12.84 -2.64
N VAL A 21 -0.40 12.49 -3.84
CA VAL A 21 0.88 11.82 -4.05
C VAL A 21 1.87 12.86 -4.57
N LEU A 22 3.02 12.98 -3.90
CA LEU A 22 4.09 13.91 -4.30
C LEU A 22 5.21 13.15 -5.00
N GLU A 23 5.55 11.97 -4.49
CA GLU A 23 6.67 11.18 -4.99
C GLU A 23 6.38 9.68 -4.85
N MET A 24 6.68 8.94 -5.91
CA MET A 24 6.61 7.48 -5.97
C MET A 24 7.97 6.95 -6.36
N ALA A 25 8.29 5.76 -5.87
CA ALA A 25 9.46 5.01 -6.28
C ALA A 25 9.27 4.63 -7.76
N ARG A 26 10.07 5.27 -8.63
CA ARG A 26 10.03 5.02 -10.08
C ARG A 26 11.01 3.90 -10.41
N GLY A 27 10.61 2.96 -11.26
CA GLY A 27 11.52 1.90 -11.70
C GLY A 27 10.90 0.54 -11.98
N GLY A 28 9.59 0.36 -11.75
CA GLY A 28 8.89 -0.90 -12.00
C GLY A 28 9.35 -1.98 -11.03
N PHE A 29 8.97 -1.84 -9.75
CA PHE A 29 9.28 -2.84 -8.74
C PHE A 29 8.33 -4.03 -8.89
N THR A 30 8.85 -5.21 -8.59
CA THR A 30 8.07 -6.46 -8.53
C THR A 30 7.88 -6.90 -7.09
N LEU A 31 6.71 -7.44 -6.78
CA LEU A 31 6.44 -7.96 -5.45
C LEU A 31 7.30 -9.21 -5.18
N ASP A 32 8.05 -9.18 -4.08
CA ASP A 32 8.64 -10.38 -3.52
C ASP A 32 7.57 -11.15 -2.72
N ALA A 33 7.04 -12.19 -3.35
CA ALA A 33 6.01 -13.05 -2.76
C ALA A 33 6.58 -14.08 -1.76
N THR A 34 7.87 -14.04 -1.45
CA THR A 34 8.50 -14.98 -0.50
C THR A 34 7.81 -14.91 0.87
N GLY A 35 7.22 -16.03 1.31
CA GLY A 35 6.49 -16.11 2.58
C GLY A 35 5.08 -15.51 2.54
N LEU A 36 4.55 -15.16 1.36
CA LEU A 36 3.18 -14.71 1.16
C LEU A 36 2.32 -15.79 0.52
N THR A 37 1.05 -15.84 0.90
CA THR A 37 0.09 -16.75 0.28
C THR A 37 -0.31 -16.21 -1.09
N VAL A 38 0.01 -16.96 -2.14
CA VAL A 38 -0.39 -16.63 -3.52
C VAL A 38 -1.92 -16.58 -3.61
N GLY A 39 -2.43 -15.54 -4.26
CA GLY A 39 -3.87 -15.30 -4.44
C GLY A 39 -4.50 -14.35 -3.42
N GLU A 40 -3.83 -14.05 -2.30
CA GLU A 40 -4.25 -12.99 -1.39
C GLU A 40 -4.02 -11.60 -2.00
N THR A 41 -4.80 -10.61 -1.56
CA THR A 41 -4.63 -9.21 -1.99
C THR A 41 -3.96 -8.42 -0.87
N ILE A 42 -2.87 -7.73 -1.20
CA ILE A 42 -2.27 -6.72 -0.32
C ILE A 42 -3.01 -5.40 -0.55
N PRO A 43 -3.68 -4.85 0.47
CA PRO A 43 -4.40 -3.61 0.33
C PRO A 43 -3.46 -2.41 0.17
N ALA A 44 -3.92 -1.41 -0.56
CA ALA A 44 -3.27 -0.12 -0.71
C ALA A 44 -3.04 0.53 0.67
N GLY A 45 -1.93 1.26 0.82
CA GLY A 45 -1.53 1.86 2.09
C GLY A 45 -0.82 0.88 3.02
N THR A 46 -0.58 -0.37 2.59
CA THR A 46 0.31 -1.28 3.32
C THR A 46 1.74 -0.71 3.32
N PRO A 47 2.44 -0.67 4.47
CA PRO A 47 3.84 -0.30 4.54
C PRO A 47 4.70 -1.27 3.72
N MET A 48 5.49 -0.72 2.80
CA MET A 48 6.36 -1.47 1.89
C MET A 48 7.81 -1.03 2.07
N VAL A 49 8.70 -1.99 1.85
CA VAL A 49 10.14 -1.74 1.69
C VAL A 49 10.54 -2.26 0.31
N PHE A 50 11.42 -1.53 -0.37
CA PHE A 50 11.94 -1.92 -1.67
C PHE A 50 13.47 -1.87 -1.68
N ASP A 51 14.03 -2.70 -2.54
CA ASP A 51 15.44 -2.79 -2.84
C ASP A 51 15.66 -2.37 -4.31
N GLU A 52 16.45 -1.32 -4.50
CA GLU A 52 16.74 -0.73 -5.81
C GLU A 52 17.69 -1.59 -6.64
N ALA A 53 18.55 -2.40 -5.99
CA ALA A 53 19.49 -3.27 -6.68
C ALA A 53 18.77 -4.47 -7.32
N THR A 54 17.88 -5.10 -6.56
CA THR A 54 17.11 -6.27 -7.02
C THR A 54 15.79 -5.91 -7.69
N ARG A 55 15.34 -4.65 -7.58
CA ARG A 55 14.05 -4.14 -8.05
C ARG A 55 12.85 -4.92 -7.51
N LYS A 56 12.98 -5.39 -6.28
CA LYS A 56 11.94 -6.10 -5.55
C LYS A 56 11.39 -5.25 -4.41
N ALA A 57 10.09 -5.34 -4.18
CA ALA A 57 9.46 -4.76 -2.99
C ALA A 57 8.75 -5.84 -2.19
N LYS A 58 8.81 -5.72 -0.86
CA LYS A 58 8.17 -6.64 0.09
C LYS A 58 7.39 -5.84 1.12
N LYS A 59 6.48 -6.52 1.83
CA LYS A 59 5.81 -5.93 2.99
C LYS A 59 6.86 -5.58 4.04
N ALA A 60 6.80 -4.36 4.57
CA ALA A 60 7.68 -3.93 5.64
C ALA A 60 7.41 -4.75 6.90
N THR A 61 8.45 -5.06 7.65
CA THR A 61 8.34 -5.81 8.89
C THR A 61 8.62 -4.90 10.09
N LEU A 62 8.13 -5.33 11.25
CA LEU A 62 8.50 -4.75 12.52
C LEU A 62 9.53 -5.66 13.17
N THR A 63 10.63 -5.08 13.62
CA THR A 63 11.65 -5.78 14.39
C THR A 63 11.63 -5.29 15.84
N GLY A 64 11.89 -6.21 16.77
CA GLY A 64 11.84 -5.95 18.21
C GLY A 64 10.46 -6.20 18.84
N THR A 65 10.40 -5.99 20.16
CA THR A 65 9.20 -6.15 20.99
C THR A 65 8.58 -4.78 21.29
N ALA A 66 7.26 -4.70 21.38
CA ALA A 66 6.60 -3.47 21.81
C ALA A 66 7.07 -3.07 23.23
N PRO A 67 7.30 -1.77 23.53
CA PRO A 67 6.96 -0.59 22.73
C PRO A 67 8.04 -0.10 21.74
N ASP A 68 9.27 -0.61 21.80
CA ASP A 68 10.44 -0.11 21.04
C ASP A 68 10.60 -0.77 19.65
N GLN A 69 9.49 -1.03 18.97
CA GLN A 69 9.52 -1.64 17.65
C GLN A 69 10.13 -0.69 16.61
N THR A 70 11.03 -1.21 15.80
CA THR A 70 11.58 -0.50 14.65
C THR A 70 10.95 -1.02 13.36
N SER A 71 10.60 -0.11 12.46
CA SER A 71 10.09 -0.47 11.13
C SER A 71 11.13 -0.17 10.06
N ASP A 72 11.22 -1.07 9.08
CA ASP A 72 12.00 -0.90 7.85
C ASP A 72 11.19 -0.29 6.68
N ALA A 73 9.98 0.22 6.95
CA ALA A 73 9.11 0.78 5.94
C ALA A 73 9.74 2.00 5.25
N LYS A 74 9.81 1.98 3.92
CA LYS A 74 10.30 3.09 3.09
C LYS A 74 9.19 3.87 2.39
N GLY A 75 8.03 3.24 2.22
CA GLY A 75 6.87 3.88 1.61
C GLY A 75 5.58 3.09 1.84
N LEU A 76 4.53 3.52 1.17
CA LEU A 76 3.22 2.86 1.20
C LEU A 76 2.85 2.33 -0.18
N LEU A 77 2.19 1.18 -0.23
CA LEU A 77 1.66 0.64 -1.48
C LEU A 77 0.60 1.58 -2.07
N TYR A 78 0.69 1.89 -3.37
CA TYR A 78 -0.21 2.84 -4.04
C TYR A 78 -1.61 2.28 -4.29
N THR A 79 -1.68 1.04 -4.80
CA THR A 79 -2.93 0.35 -5.16
C THR A 79 -3.02 -1.01 -4.50
N ASP A 80 -4.21 -1.59 -4.47
CA ASP A 80 -4.34 -3.00 -4.09
C ASP A 80 -3.58 -3.86 -5.09
N VAL A 81 -2.77 -4.79 -4.60
CA VAL A 81 -1.99 -5.71 -5.44
C VAL A 81 -2.29 -7.13 -5.05
N LYS A 82 -2.72 -7.93 -6.02
CA LYS A 82 -2.88 -9.38 -5.84
C LYS A 82 -1.51 -10.04 -5.79
N ILE A 83 -1.31 -10.93 -4.84
CA ILE A 83 -0.06 -11.67 -4.68
C ILE A 83 0.01 -12.72 -5.80
N GLU A 84 0.78 -12.40 -6.82
CA GLU A 84 1.14 -13.27 -7.94
C GLU A 84 2.63 -13.11 -8.26
N ALA A 85 3.19 -14.06 -9.02
CA ALA A 85 4.58 -14.00 -9.41
C ALA A 85 4.85 -12.75 -10.27
N ASN A 86 5.81 -11.92 -9.86
CA ASN A 86 6.19 -10.67 -10.52
C ASN A 86 5.07 -9.62 -10.60
N ALA A 87 4.13 -9.62 -9.64
CA ALA A 87 3.11 -8.58 -9.55
C ALA A 87 3.75 -7.18 -9.52
N PRO A 88 3.33 -6.24 -10.39
CA PRO A 88 3.87 -4.89 -10.37
C PRO A 88 3.40 -4.16 -9.10
N VAL A 89 4.32 -3.45 -8.45
CA VAL A 89 4.05 -2.73 -7.20
C VAL A 89 4.58 -1.30 -7.30
N ASP A 90 3.69 -0.35 -7.05
CA ASP A 90 4.02 1.07 -6.96
C ASP A 90 4.06 1.48 -5.49
N VAL A 91 5.19 2.08 -5.08
CA VAL A 91 5.41 2.50 -3.70
C VAL A 91 5.46 4.02 -3.62
N VAL A 92 4.57 4.62 -2.84
CA VAL A 92 4.54 6.05 -2.54
C VAL A 92 5.57 6.36 -1.45
N LEU A 93 6.54 7.22 -1.78
CA LEU A 93 7.58 7.68 -0.87
C LEU A 93 7.12 8.91 -0.08
N ARG A 94 6.34 9.78 -0.73
CA ARG A 94 5.95 11.08 -0.18
C ARG A 94 4.53 11.44 -0.60
N GLY A 95 3.73 11.90 0.33
CA GLY A 95 2.36 12.28 0.06
C GLY A 95 1.50 12.46 1.30
N THR A 96 0.21 12.63 1.09
CA THR A 96 -0.81 12.68 2.13
C THR A 96 -1.75 11.51 1.92
N VAL A 97 -1.94 10.70 2.96
CA VAL A 97 -2.81 9.53 2.97
C VAL A 97 -3.92 9.73 4.00
N TYR A 98 -5.13 9.28 3.69
CA TYR A 98 -6.24 9.24 4.63
C TYR A 98 -6.04 8.07 5.59
N ALA A 99 -5.59 8.36 6.81
CA ALA A 99 -5.24 7.35 7.80
C ALA A 99 -6.40 6.41 8.14
N ARG A 100 -7.64 6.91 8.07
CA ARG A 100 -8.87 6.14 8.34
C ARG A 100 -9.29 5.22 7.19
N ARG A 101 -8.75 5.40 5.99
CA ARG A 101 -9.07 4.58 4.81
C ARG A 101 -8.04 3.46 4.59
N VAL A 102 -6.87 3.56 5.22
CA VAL A 102 -5.84 2.51 5.16
C VAL A 102 -6.25 1.35 6.06
N THR A 103 -6.36 0.17 5.46
CA THR A 103 -6.69 -1.08 6.15
C THR A 103 -5.60 -2.10 5.81
N PRO A 104 -4.91 -2.72 6.79
CA PRO A 104 -5.03 -2.54 8.24
C PRO A 104 -4.43 -1.21 8.73
N THR A 105 -4.86 -0.77 9.92
CA THR A 105 -4.36 0.45 10.56
C THR A 105 -2.84 0.42 10.70
N ILE A 106 -2.17 1.47 10.20
CA ILE A 106 -0.71 1.57 10.27
C ILE A 106 -0.27 1.80 11.72
N ASN A 107 0.57 0.88 12.24
CA ASN A 107 1.18 0.93 13.57
C ASN A 107 2.07 2.20 13.73
N ALA A 108 2.17 2.72 14.95
CA ALA A 108 2.98 3.89 15.28
C ALA A 108 4.45 3.77 14.84
N ALA A 109 5.04 2.57 14.94
CA ALA A 109 6.40 2.31 14.47
C ALA A 109 6.56 2.52 12.95
N HIS A 110 5.60 2.05 12.15
CA HIS A 110 5.57 2.30 10.70
C HIS A 110 5.37 3.79 10.40
N ARG A 111 4.49 4.49 11.15
CA ARG A 111 4.29 5.93 10.97
C ARG A 111 5.56 6.73 11.25
N LYS A 112 6.30 6.34 12.30
CA LYS A 112 7.58 6.97 12.67
C LYS A 112 8.66 6.77 11.58
N ALA A 113 8.66 5.61 10.92
CA ALA A 113 9.57 5.32 9.81
C ALA A 113 9.20 6.06 8.50
N LEU A 114 8.00 6.63 8.40
CA LEU A 114 7.48 7.33 7.22
C LEU A 114 7.31 8.84 7.46
N PRO A 115 8.38 9.60 7.77
CA PRO A 115 8.27 11.02 8.12
C PRO A 115 7.80 11.90 6.96
N LEU A 116 7.94 11.44 5.72
CA LEU A 116 7.55 12.17 4.52
C LEU A 116 6.10 11.90 4.08
N ILE A 117 5.39 11.03 4.80
CA ILE A 117 3.99 10.72 4.56
C ILE A 117 3.15 11.36 5.65
N ILE A 118 2.25 12.25 5.24
CA ILE A 118 1.30 12.90 6.12
C ILE A 118 0.08 12.02 6.27
N PHE A 119 -0.20 11.59 7.49
CA PHE A 119 -1.40 10.83 7.84
C PHE A 119 -2.53 11.80 8.18
N SER A 120 -3.43 12.05 7.23
CA SER A 120 -4.61 12.88 7.40
C SER A 120 -5.69 12.09 8.15
N GLU A 121 -6.13 12.60 9.31
CA GLU A 121 -7.24 12.02 10.08
C GLU A 121 -8.62 12.42 9.56
N SER A 122 -8.65 13.26 8.53
CA SER A 122 -9.85 13.72 7.85
C SER A 122 -10.54 12.57 7.11
N ARG A 123 -11.87 12.67 6.98
CA ARG A 123 -12.73 11.62 6.41
C ARG A 123 -12.78 11.67 4.89
#